data_AF-A0A8J3QNE6-F1
#
_entry.id   AF-A0A8J3QNE6-F1
#
_cell.length_a   1.000
_cell.length_b   1.000
_cell.length_c   1.000
_cell.angle_alpha   90.00
_cell.angle_beta   90.00
_cell.angle_gamma   90.00
#
_symmetry.space_group_name_H-M   'P 1'
#
loop_
_entity.id
_entity.type
_entity.pdbx_description
1 polymer ?
#
loop_
_entity_poly.entity_id
_entity_poly.type
_entity_poly.pdbx_seq_one_letter_code
_entity_poly.pdbx_strand_id
1 'polypeptide(L)'
;MLDPLYRAISWILLEWHALWNLAFHGSSFLRTNWEWVLAIVFLVLSIRAILFPVFVKQIKSQRAMQALAPQIKELQAKHKGDRETLQREMMELYKKEKANPLMGCLPMVVQIPVFISLFHVLRHLKPTMPVRLQTLYGWTTAQFESASHAKLFGAPIAASFRSSSTDLANMHANGTTVKLVAGVLIATMIITTFMTSRQMILKTGWSEDPQQKMIQRLMLFGIPVSLLISGGLFPIGVVIYWTTTNLFSLGQQFWVLRKYPPPPNASKATTGAAKSGTAAKTAKPGVKAAPSAAAKALAPKPGAKPVAKKAGAPGVKKAGAPAAAKKAGTPEVAKKVPTPGAKKAATPNGANGKPVNGASGSNGTPVDDDGPTLAPKPGAKPVNPKKGTARRLSG
;
A
#
# COMPACT_ATOMS: atom_id res chain seq x y z
N MET A 1 7.20 18.69 -2.30
CA MET A 1 5.85 18.95 -1.74
C MET A 1 5.55 18.24 -0.42
N LEU A 2 5.87 16.94 -0.22
CA LEU A 2 5.62 16.27 1.08
C LEU A 2 6.71 16.56 2.15
N ASP A 3 7.76 17.28 1.78
CA ASP A 3 8.92 17.65 2.59
C ASP A 3 8.56 18.26 3.97
N PRO A 4 7.54 19.13 4.11
CA PRO A 4 7.11 19.62 5.43
C PRO A 4 6.55 18.50 6.32
N LEU A 5 5.85 17.53 5.72
CA LEU A 5 5.31 16.37 6.45
C LEU A 5 6.41 15.36 6.77
N TYR A 6 7.42 15.20 5.91
CA TYR A 6 8.63 14.42 6.19
C TYR A 6 9.42 15.00 7.37
N ARG A 7 9.55 16.34 7.42
CA ARG A 7 10.17 17.07 8.54
C ARG A 7 9.34 16.98 9.82
N ALA A 8 8.03 17.14 9.75
CA ALA A 8 7.14 17.01 10.91
C ALA A 8 7.16 15.60 11.53
N ILE A 9 7.12 14.54 10.71
CA ILE A 9 7.21 13.16 11.19
C ILE A 9 8.61 12.84 11.73
N SER A 10 9.68 13.35 11.09
CA SER A 10 11.04 13.19 11.60
C SER A 10 11.23 13.90 12.94
N TRP A 11 10.69 15.11 13.11
CA TRP A 11 10.74 15.84 14.37
C TRP A 11 10.03 15.08 15.49
N ILE A 12 8.77 14.64 15.30
CA ILE A 12 8.03 13.87 16.32
C ILE A 12 8.76 12.55 16.66
N LEU A 13 9.41 11.90 15.67
CA LEU A 13 10.23 10.70 15.90
C LEU A 13 11.45 11.00 16.78
N LEU A 14 12.16 12.11 16.51
CA LEU A 14 13.35 12.51 17.24
C LEU A 14 13.03 13.01 18.67
N GLU A 15 11.91 13.70 18.87
CA GLU A 15 11.43 14.09 20.22
C GLU A 15 11.10 12.86 21.07
N TRP A 16 10.35 11.89 20.54
CA TRP A 16 10.10 10.64 21.27
C TRP A 16 11.39 9.86 21.53
N HIS A 17 12.32 9.82 20.57
CA HIS A 17 13.64 9.22 20.80
C HIS A 17 14.39 9.93 21.94
N ALA A 18 14.39 11.27 21.99
CA ALA A 18 15.04 12.02 23.07
C ALA A 18 14.42 11.71 24.45
N LEU A 19 13.09 11.67 24.53
CA LEU A 19 12.35 11.30 25.74
C LEU A 19 12.67 9.86 26.21
N TRP A 20 12.71 8.89 25.30
CA TRP A 20 13.06 7.52 25.65
C TRP A 20 14.56 7.34 25.93
N ASN A 21 15.44 8.11 25.29
CA ASN A 21 16.86 8.11 25.59
C ASN A 21 17.15 8.66 27.00
N LEU A 22 16.35 9.62 27.50
CA LEU A 22 16.41 10.05 28.91
C LEU A 22 15.97 8.93 29.88
N ALA A 23 15.00 8.10 29.50
CA ALA A 23 14.54 6.99 30.33
C ALA A 23 15.51 5.78 30.32
N PHE A 24 16.05 5.44 29.14
CA PHE A 24 16.84 4.21 28.94
C PHE A 24 18.35 4.45 28.82
N HIS A 25 18.84 5.69 28.71
CA HIS A 25 20.27 6.04 28.58
C HIS A 25 21.01 5.26 27.47
N GLY A 26 20.33 4.98 26.35
CA GLY A 26 20.85 4.17 25.24
C GLY A 26 21.08 2.67 25.57
N SER A 27 20.61 2.19 26.73
CA SER A 27 20.87 0.82 27.20
C SER A 27 20.09 -0.24 26.41
N SER A 28 20.82 -1.21 25.85
CA SER A 28 20.27 -2.24 24.97
C SER A 28 19.75 -3.48 25.72
N PHE A 29 18.65 -3.35 26.46
CA PHE A 29 17.99 -4.48 27.14
C PHE A 29 17.38 -5.48 26.13
N LEU A 30 17.51 -6.79 26.37
CA LEU A 30 17.07 -7.88 25.46
C LEU A 30 17.54 -7.69 23.99
N ARG A 31 18.79 -7.21 23.80
CA ARG A 31 19.38 -6.90 22.48
C ARG A 31 18.51 -5.93 21.66
N THR A 32 17.81 -5.03 22.35
CA THR A 32 16.82 -4.12 21.77
C THR A 32 17.12 -2.68 22.17
N ASN A 33 17.13 -1.79 21.18
CA ASN A 33 17.23 -0.34 21.30
C ASN A 33 15.83 0.23 21.55
N TRP A 34 15.40 0.19 22.81
CA TRP A 34 14.05 0.59 23.21
C TRP A 34 13.77 2.07 22.92
N GLU A 35 14.79 2.92 22.97
CA GLU A 35 14.72 4.32 22.60
C GLU A 35 14.22 4.54 21.16
N TRP A 36 14.72 3.76 20.19
CA TRP A 36 14.27 3.84 18.80
C TRP A 36 12.97 3.06 18.53
N VAL A 37 12.81 1.88 19.14
CA VAL A 37 11.61 1.05 18.97
C VAL A 37 10.38 1.75 19.55
N LEU A 38 10.47 2.31 20.75
CA LEU A 38 9.37 3.03 21.39
C LEU A 38 9.14 4.40 20.73
N ALA A 39 10.16 5.06 20.18
CA ALA A 39 9.97 6.27 19.39
C ALA A 39 9.10 6.02 18.15
N ILE A 40 9.33 4.92 17.41
CA ILE A 40 8.45 4.51 16.30
C ILE A 40 7.03 4.23 16.80
N VAL A 41 6.86 3.50 17.91
CA VAL A 41 5.54 3.18 18.48
C VAL A 41 4.78 4.45 18.88
N PHE A 42 5.39 5.32 19.68
CA PHE A 42 4.74 6.52 20.22
C PHE A 42 4.50 7.60 19.16
N LEU A 43 5.31 7.65 18.09
CA LEU A 43 5.00 8.40 16.88
C LEU A 43 3.67 7.95 16.24
N VAL A 44 3.42 6.63 16.11
CA VAL A 44 2.13 6.14 15.59
C VAL A 44 0.99 6.55 16.52
N LEU A 45 1.15 6.37 17.82
CA LEU A 45 0.14 6.72 18.83
C LEU A 45 -0.18 8.23 18.82
N SER A 46 0.83 9.07 18.69
CA SER A 46 0.69 10.54 18.62
C SER A 46 -0.09 10.97 17.39
N ILE A 47 0.28 10.47 16.20
CA ILE A 47 -0.43 10.78 14.96
C ILE A 47 -1.88 10.27 15.03
N ARG A 48 -2.10 9.06 15.58
CA ARG A 48 -3.46 8.52 15.77
C ARG A 48 -4.29 9.30 16.77
N ALA A 49 -3.69 9.85 17.83
CA ALA A 49 -4.37 10.72 18.78
C ALA A 49 -4.78 12.05 18.14
N ILE A 50 -3.88 12.70 17.38
CA ILE A 50 -4.15 13.93 16.63
C ILE A 50 -5.29 13.73 15.61
N LEU A 51 -5.33 12.56 14.95
CA LEU A 51 -6.38 12.22 13.98
C LEU A 51 -7.67 11.67 14.59
N PHE A 52 -7.70 11.37 15.89
CA PHE A 52 -8.87 10.82 16.59
C PHE A 52 -10.17 11.64 16.43
N PRO A 53 -10.20 12.99 16.58
CA PRO A 53 -11.42 13.77 16.34
C PRO A 53 -11.91 13.70 14.89
N VAL A 54 -11.01 13.53 13.90
CA VAL A 54 -11.38 13.31 12.50
C VAL A 54 -12.00 11.92 12.34
N PHE A 55 -11.42 10.90 12.96
CA PHE A 55 -11.94 9.54 12.97
C PHE A 55 -13.34 9.42 13.62
N VAL A 56 -13.61 10.15 14.73
CA VAL A 56 -14.96 10.21 15.32
C VAL A 56 -15.99 10.81 14.35
N LYS A 57 -15.62 11.84 13.56
CA LYS A 57 -16.47 12.38 12.49
C LYS A 57 -16.71 11.36 11.36
N GLN A 58 -15.68 10.58 10.99
CA GLN A 58 -15.80 9.51 9.97
C GLN A 58 -16.78 8.42 10.41
N ILE A 59 -16.72 7.95 11.66
CA ILE A 59 -17.69 6.98 12.21
C ILE A 59 -19.12 7.52 12.11
N LYS A 60 -19.37 8.78 12.46
CA LYS A 60 -20.70 9.38 12.36
C LYS A 60 -21.22 9.38 10.92
N SER A 61 -20.36 9.61 9.93
CA SER A 61 -20.74 9.50 8.51
C SER A 61 -20.96 8.06 8.05
N GLN A 62 -20.11 7.11 8.48
CA GLN A 62 -20.30 5.68 8.18
C GLN A 62 -21.61 5.14 8.79
N ARG A 63 -22.02 5.64 9.96
CA ARG A 63 -23.35 5.34 10.56
C ARG A 63 -24.51 5.85 9.72
N ALA A 64 -24.44 7.08 9.22
CA ALA A 64 -25.46 7.62 8.32
C ALA A 64 -25.59 6.73 7.07
N MET A 65 -24.47 6.38 6.44
CA MET A 65 -24.45 5.45 5.29
C MET A 65 -25.05 4.06 5.62
N GLN A 66 -24.83 3.54 6.83
CA GLN A 66 -25.46 2.28 7.29
C GLN A 66 -26.98 2.42 7.51
N ALA A 67 -27.46 3.59 7.95
CA ALA A 67 -28.89 3.86 8.11
C ALA A 67 -29.63 3.96 6.77
N LEU A 68 -28.94 4.40 5.70
CA LEU A 68 -29.50 4.48 4.34
C LEU A 68 -29.47 3.14 3.58
N ALA A 69 -28.77 2.12 4.09
CA ALA A 69 -28.69 0.80 3.46
C ALA A 69 -30.04 0.17 3.02
N PRO A 70 -31.15 0.23 3.78
CA PRO A 70 -32.46 -0.25 3.31
C PRO A 70 -33.02 0.57 2.14
N GLN A 71 -32.96 1.90 2.18
CA GLN A 71 -33.42 2.76 1.09
C GLN A 71 -32.60 2.52 -0.19
N ILE A 72 -31.27 2.33 -0.05
CA ILE A 72 -30.38 1.98 -1.16
C ILE A 72 -30.76 0.63 -1.76
N LYS A 73 -31.09 -0.39 -0.94
CA LYS A 73 -31.58 -1.70 -1.44
C LYS A 73 -32.91 -1.55 -2.18
N GLU A 74 -33.84 -0.73 -1.69
CA GLU A 74 -35.12 -0.46 -2.37
C GLU A 74 -34.91 0.23 -3.71
N LEU A 75 -34.04 1.24 -3.77
CA LEU A 75 -33.69 1.95 -5.01
C LEU A 75 -32.99 1.02 -6.02
N GLN A 76 -32.04 0.20 -5.56
CA GLN A 76 -31.44 -0.87 -6.37
C GLN A 76 -32.47 -1.89 -6.89
N ALA A 77 -33.60 -2.08 -6.19
CA ALA A 77 -34.66 -2.96 -6.62
C ALA A 77 -35.62 -2.31 -7.64
N LYS A 78 -35.85 -0.99 -7.54
CA LYS A 78 -36.64 -0.20 -8.50
C LYS A 78 -35.92 -0.03 -9.83
N HIS A 79 -34.65 0.38 -9.82
CA HIS A 79 -33.87 0.70 -11.02
C HIS A 79 -32.98 -0.49 -11.46
N LYS A 80 -33.54 -1.71 -11.46
CA LYS A 80 -32.84 -2.91 -11.95
C LYS A 80 -32.60 -2.81 -13.45
N GLY A 81 -31.33 -2.66 -13.84
CA GLY A 81 -30.89 -2.55 -15.23
C GLY A 81 -30.53 -1.12 -15.65
N ASP A 82 -31.26 -0.13 -15.15
CA ASP A 82 -30.94 1.28 -15.36
C ASP A 82 -29.87 1.76 -14.37
N ARG A 83 -28.61 1.64 -14.79
CA ARG A 83 -27.43 2.01 -14.00
C ARG A 83 -27.21 3.53 -13.90
N GLU A 84 -27.82 4.34 -14.77
CA GLU A 84 -27.63 5.79 -14.81
C GLU A 84 -28.61 6.48 -13.87
N THR A 85 -29.91 6.19 -14.00
CA THR A 85 -30.94 6.69 -13.08
C THR A 85 -30.69 6.21 -11.65
N LEU A 86 -30.26 4.95 -11.47
CA LEU A 86 -29.85 4.44 -10.15
C LEU A 86 -28.71 5.27 -9.52
N GLN A 87 -27.71 5.70 -10.30
CA GLN A 87 -26.63 6.55 -9.78
C GLN A 87 -27.11 7.96 -9.46
N ARG A 88 -27.96 8.53 -10.31
CA ARG A 88 -28.56 9.86 -10.11
C ARG A 88 -29.41 9.89 -8.83
N GLU A 89 -30.37 8.98 -8.69
CA GLU A 89 -31.26 8.94 -7.53
C GLU A 89 -30.53 8.54 -6.24
N MET A 90 -29.52 7.66 -6.31
CA MET A 90 -28.69 7.34 -5.13
C MET A 90 -27.90 8.59 -4.65
N MET A 91 -27.38 9.40 -5.57
CA MET A 91 -26.71 10.66 -5.24
C MET A 91 -27.70 11.73 -4.75
N GLU A 92 -28.94 11.72 -5.21
CA GLU A 92 -29.99 12.61 -4.71
C GLU A 92 -30.47 12.20 -3.31
N LEU A 93 -30.57 10.90 -3.03
CA LEU A 93 -30.86 10.33 -1.72
C LEU A 93 -29.81 10.75 -0.69
N TYR A 94 -28.52 10.61 -1.01
CA TYR A 94 -27.42 11.09 -0.15
C TYR A 94 -27.51 12.60 0.14
N LYS A 95 -27.94 13.42 -0.83
CA LYS A 95 -28.16 14.87 -0.62
C LYS A 95 -29.37 15.14 0.29
N LYS A 96 -30.52 14.50 0.06
CA LYS A 96 -31.75 14.64 0.86
C LYS A 96 -31.49 14.27 2.33
N GLU A 97 -30.84 13.13 2.55
CA GLU A 97 -30.52 12.58 3.87
C GLU A 97 -29.23 13.17 4.47
N LYS A 98 -28.60 14.14 3.79
CA LYS A 98 -27.38 14.87 4.22
C LYS A 98 -26.20 13.95 4.56
N ALA A 99 -26.16 12.76 3.97
CA ALA A 99 -25.10 11.77 4.15
C ALA A 99 -23.97 11.99 3.13
N ASN A 100 -22.72 12.00 3.59
CA ASN A 100 -21.58 12.19 2.70
C ASN A 100 -20.81 10.86 2.48
N PRO A 101 -20.84 10.28 1.27
CA PRO A 101 -20.13 9.04 0.98
C PRO A 101 -18.60 9.22 0.98
N LEU A 102 -18.08 10.41 0.64
CA LEU A 102 -16.64 10.70 0.61
C LEU A 102 -16.03 10.77 2.03
N MET A 103 -16.82 11.17 3.03
CA MET A 103 -16.41 11.07 4.44
C MET A 103 -16.17 9.62 4.89
N GLY A 104 -16.69 8.63 4.16
CA GLY A 104 -16.38 7.20 4.37
C GLY A 104 -14.97 6.80 3.93
N CYS A 105 -14.40 7.44 2.90
CA CYS A 105 -13.05 7.17 2.41
C CYS A 105 -11.97 8.15 2.91
N LEU A 106 -12.37 9.25 3.57
CA LEU A 106 -11.49 10.18 4.27
C LEU A 106 -10.36 9.54 5.12
N PRO A 107 -10.54 8.43 5.87
CA PRO A 107 -9.41 7.82 6.58
C PRO A 107 -8.28 7.39 5.64
N MET A 108 -8.59 6.87 4.45
CA MET A 108 -7.57 6.50 3.46
C MET A 108 -6.87 7.75 2.90
N VAL A 109 -7.63 8.81 2.61
CA VAL A 109 -7.09 10.08 2.07
C VAL A 109 -6.08 10.72 3.03
N VAL A 110 -6.34 10.68 4.35
CA VAL A 110 -5.42 11.22 5.36
C VAL A 110 -4.29 10.23 5.69
N GLN A 111 -4.56 8.92 5.73
CA GLN A 111 -3.55 7.92 6.06
C GLN A 111 -2.49 7.75 4.96
N ILE A 112 -2.81 7.97 3.67
CA ILE A 112 -1.86 7.79 2.56
C ILE A 112 -0.66 8.75 2.65
N PRO A 113 -0.83 10.09 2.75
CA PRO A 113 0.29 11.02 2.92
C PRO A 113 1.11 10.77 4.19
N VAL A 114 0.44 10.45 5.30
CA VAL A 114 1.08 10.08 6.58
C VAL A 114 1.95 8.82 6.42
N PHE A 115 1.40 7.78 5.80
CA PHE A 115 2.12 6.54 5.54
C PHE A 115 3.30 6.76 4.61
N ILE A 116 3.12 7.43 3.46
CA ILE A 116 4.20 7.73 2.51
C ILE A 116 5.34 8.47 3.21
N SER A 117 5.00 9.43 4.09
CA SER A 117 5.96 10.25 4.80
C SER A 117 6.75 9.47 5.85
N LEU A 118 6.09 8.65 6.67
CA LEU A 118 6.77 7.77 7.61
C LEU A 118 7.58 6.69 6.91
N PHE A 119 7.04 6.09 5.85
CA PHE A 119 7.72 5.09 5.04
C PHE A 119 8.97 5.67 4.38
N HIS A 120 8.92 6.91 3.90
CA HIS A 120 10.09 7.61 3.37
C HIS A 120 11.18 7.72 4.45
N VAL A 121 10.87 8.29 5.61
CA VAL A 121 11.82 8.46 6.73
C VAL A 121 12.41 7.11 7.18
N LEU A 122 11.58 6.08 7.42
CA LEU A 122 12.07 4.78 7.92
C LEU A 122 12.78 3.93 6.86
N ARG A 123 12.46 4.07 5.57
CA ARG A 123 13.21 3.41 4.48
C ARG A 123 14.56 4.08 4.19
N HIS A 124 14.69 5.35 4.56
CA HIS A 124 15.89 6.16 4.41
C HIS A 124 16.97 5.81 5.43
N LEU A 125 16.60 5.22 6.57
CA LEU A 125 17.52 4.68 7.59
C LEU A 125 18.30 3.46 7.04
N LYS A 126 19.45 3.72 6.43
CA LYS A 126 20.40 2.71 5.95
C LYS A 126 21.85 3.18 6.20
N PRO A 127 22.75 2.33 6.73
CA PRO A 127 24.15 2.72 6.98
C PRO A 127 24.90 3.21 5.73
N THR A 128 24.52 2.72 4.53
CA THR A 128 25.18 3.03 3.25
C THR A 128 24.75 4.37 2.62
N MET A 129 24.00 5.21 3.33
CA MET A 129 23.51 6.49 2.78
C MET A 129 24.59 7.58 2.85
N PRO A 130 24.83 8.35 1.77
CA PRO A 130 25.73 9.50 1.80
C PRO A 130 25.35 10.53 2.89
N VAL A 131 26.35 11.11 3.56
CA VAL A 131 26.20 12.05 4.71
C VAL A 131 25.19 13.18 4.44
N ARG A 132 25.18 13.74 3.22
CA ARG A 132 24.26 14.79 2.75
C ARG A 132 22.79 14.35 2.67
N LEU A 133 22.52 13.04 2.73
CA LEU A 133 21.19 12.47 2.90
C LEU A 133 20.89 12.10 4.36
N GLN A 134 21.89 11.68 5.14
CA GLN A 134 21.72 11.36 6.56
C GLN A 134 21.19 12.56 7.38
N THR A 135 21.60 13.77 7.01
CA THR A 135 21.23 15.04 7.66
C THR A 135 19.91 15.67 7.16
N LEU A 136 19.12 14.94 6.37
CA LEU A 136 17.81 15.43 5.92
C LEU A 136 16.80 15.51 7.07
N TYR A 137 15.74 16.29 6.87
CA TYR A 137 14.57 16.40 7.75
C TYR A 137 14.83 16.80 9.23
N GLY A 138 16.03 17.29 9.55
CA GLY A 138 16.42 17.73 10.89
C GLY A 138 17.25 16.72 11.69
N TRP A 139 17.68 15.62 11.06
CA TRP A 139 18.57 14.63 11.67
C TRP A 139 20.02 15.10 11.76
N THR A 140 20.72 14.71 12.82
CA THR A 140 22.19 14.70 12.87
C THR A 140 22.74 13.36 12.35
N THR A 141 24.01 13.34 11.94
CA THR A 141 24.70 12.09 11.54
C THR A 141 24.68 11.04 12.65
N ALA A 142 25.01 11.42 13.89
CA ALA A 142 25.03 10.52 15.04
C ALA A 142 23.63 9.91 15.35
N GLN A 143 22.55 10.70 15.24
CA GLN A 143 21.19 10.16 15.38
C GLN A 143 20.86 9.18 14.24
N PHE A 144 21.22 9.52 12.99
CA PHE A 144 20.95 8.68 11.83
C PHE A 144 21.70 7.35 11.90
N GLU A 145 22.99 7.40 12.26
CA GLU A 145 23.84 6.22 12.45
C GLU A 145 23.25 5.32 13.55
N SER A 146 22.97 5.88 14.73
CA SER A 146 22.29 5.19 15.84
C SER A 146 21.00 4.50 15.40
N ALA A 147 20.09 5.22 14.73
CA ALA A 147 18.82 4.68 14.25
C ALA A 147 18.99 3.59 13.17
N SER A 148 20.00 3.70 12.31
CA SER A 148 20.25 2.72 11.25
C SER A 148 20.84 1.39 11.77
N HIS A 149 21.55 1.44 12.90
CA HIS A 149 22.11 0.27 13.58
C HIS A 149 21.22 -0.28 14.72
N ALA A 150 20.22 0.48 15.18
CA ALA A 150 19.29 0.13 16.23
C ALA A 150 18.57 -1.21 15.98
N LYS A 151 18.43 -2.04 17.02
CA LYS A 151 17.95 -3.43 16.93
C LYS A 151 16.67 -3.66 17.72
N LEU A 152 15.88 -4.64 17.28
CA LEU A 152 14.76 -5.24 18.00
C LEU A 152 15.02 -6.74 18.11
N PHE A 153 15.15 -7.24 19.34
CA PHE A 153 15.54 -8.63 19.66
C PHE A 153 16.77 -9.11 18.87
N GLY A 154 17.75 -8.22 18.65
CA GLY A 154 18.97 -8.47 17.89
C GLY A 154 18.87 -8.32 16.36
N ALA A 155 17.69 -8.06 15.79
CA ALA A 155 17.49 -7.77 14.37
C ALA A 155 17.45 -6.24 14.13
N PRO A 156 18.26 -5.65 13.23
CA PRO A 156 18.23 -4.20 12.96
C PRO A 156 16.87 -3.74 12.44
N ILE A 157 16.39 -2.57 12.89
CA ILE A 157 15.11 -2.01 12.42
C ILE A 157 15.18 -1.58 10.94
N ALA A 158 16.38 -1.31 10.43
CA ALA A 158 16.67 -1.07 9.02
C ALA A 158 16.69 -2.35 8.14
N ALA A 159 16.82 -3.53 8.74
CA ALA A 159 16.88 -4.81 8.02
C ALA A 159 15.48 -5.29 7.60
N SER A 160 15.42 -6.16 6.60
CA SER A 160 14.18 -6.71 6.04
C SER A 160 14.31 -8.20 5.71
N PHE A 161 13.19 -8.86 5.43
CA PHE A 161 13.17 -10.26 4.95
C PHE A 161 14.00 -10.52 3.67
N ARG A 162 14.26 -9.47 2.88
CA ARG A 162 14.99 -9.51 1.60
C ARG A 162 16.34 -8.80 1.63
N SER A 163 16.84 -8.40 2.80
CA SER A 163 18.18 -7.82 2.93
C SER A 163 19.23 -8.85 2.50
N SER A 164 20.22 -8.40 1.72
CA SER A 164 21.31 -9.25 1.24
C SER A 164 22.28 -9.64 2.36
N SER A 165 23.15 -10.61 2.10
CA SER A 165 24.30 -10.90 2.98
C SER A 165 25.18 -9.66 3.21
N THR A 166 25.35 -8.81 2.20
CA THR A 166 26.12 -7.55 2.29
C THR A 166 25.42 -6.50 3.16
N ASP A 167 24.10 -6.27 2.99
CA ASP A 167 23.31 -5.37 3.84
C ASP A 167 23.37 -5.83 5.31
N LEU A 168 23.25 -7.14 5.55
CA LEU A 168 23.26 -7.72 6.89
C LEU A 168 24.65 -7.68 7.54
N ALA A 169 25.73 -7.85 6.76
CA ALA A 169 27.10 -7.67 7.24
C ALA A 169 27.34 -6.23 7.69
N ASN A 170 26.94 -5.24 6.87
CA ASN A 170 27.05 -3.81 7.18
C ASN A 170 26.26 -3.39 8.44
N MET A 171 25.24 -4.14 8.84
CA MET A 171 24.46 -3.90 10.08
C MET A 171 24.91 -4.76 11.27
N HIS A 172 25.96 -5.59 11.10
CA HIS A 172 26.38 -6.63 12.04
C HIS A 172 25.18 -7.49 12.52
N ALA A 173 24.49 -8.11 11.57
CA ALA A 173 23.20 -8.76 11.76
C ALA A 173 23.16 -10.21 11.29
N ASN A 174 22.54 -11.08 12.08
CA ASN A 174 22.30 -12.47 11.69
C ASN A 174 20.99 -12.58 10.89
N GLY A 175 21.07 -13.09 9.66
CA GLY A 175 19.91 -13.22 8.77
C GLY A 175 18.80 -14.14 9.28
N THR A 176 19.12 -15.13 10.10
CA THR A 176 18.12 -15.99 10.77
C THR A 176 17.38 -15.22 11.86
N THR A 177 18.09 -14.43 12.67
CA THR A 177 17.46 -13.53 13.67
C THR A 177 16.53 -12.51 13.00
N VAL A 178 16.97 -11.90 11.90
CA VAL A 178 16.13 -10.96 11.12
C VAL A 178 14.86 -11.63 10.60
N LYS A 179 14.96 -12.82 10.00
CA LYS A 179 13.80 -13.58 9.51
C LYS A 179 12.84 -14.00 10.63
N LEU A 180 13.35 -14.40 11.80
CA LEU A 180 12.52 -14.77 12.95
C LEU A 180 11.77 -13.56 13.52
N VAL A 181 12.47 -12.46 13.83
CA VAL A 181 11.86 -11.25 14.40
C VAL A 181 10.84 -10.63 13.44
N ALA A 182 11.21 -10.48 12.16
CA ALA A 182 10.28 -9.99 11.15
C ALA A 182 9.09 -10.96 10.95
N GLY A 183 9.31 -12.27 11.00
CA GLY A 183 8.26 -13.29 10.87
C GLY A 183 7.21 -13.20 11.98
N VAL A 184 7.64 -13.06 13.23
CA VAL A 184 6.76 -12.86 14.40
C VAL A 184 5.97 -11.55 14.29
N LEU A 185 6.61 -10.45 13.87
CA LEU A 185 5.92 -9.18 13.64
C LEU A 185 4.88 -9.29 12.53
N ILE A 186 5.20 -9.93 11.40
CA ILE A 186 4.25 -10.15 10.30
C ILE A 186 3.07 -11.02 10.74
N ALA A 187 3.32 -12.11 11.48
CA ALA A 187 2.26 -12.95 12.03
C ALA A 187 1.33 -12.13 12.95
N THR A 188 1.90 -11.32 13.85
CA THR A 188 1.14 -10.43 14.75
C THR A 188 0.32 -9.39 13.97
N MET A 189 0.92 -8.76 12.95
CA MET A 189 0.27 -7.81 12.04
C MET A 189 -0.90 -8.44 11.28
N ILE A 190 -0.74 -9.66 10.79
CA ILE A 190 -1.78 -10.44 10.08
C ILE A 190 -2.92 -10.83 11.04
N ILE A 191 -2.60 -11.41 12.19
CA ILE A 191 -3.58 -11.85 13.20
C ILE A 191 -4.45 -10.68 13.66
N THR A 192 -3.83 -9.55 14.02
CA THR A 192 -4.56 -8.35 14.50
C THR A 192 -5.41 -7.71 13.42
N THR A 193 -4.97 -7.70 12.15
CA THR A 193 -5.81 -7.28 11.01
C THR A 193 -7.00 -8.21 10.83
N PHE A 194 -6.76 -9.52 10.78
CA PHE A 194 -7.81 -10.52 10.61
C PHE A 194 -8.84 -10.47 11.74
N MET A 195 -8.39 -10.31 12.99
CA MET A 195 -9.27 -10.09 14.15
C MET A 195 -10.12 -8.83 13.98
N THR A 196 -9.54 -7.71 13.54
CA THR A 196 -10.27 -6.45 13.31
C THR A 196 -11.33 -6.59 12.21
N SER A 197 -10.97 -7.17 11.05
CA SER A 197 -11.92 -7.45 9.96
C SER A 197 -13.01 -8.45 10.38
N ARG A 198 -12.67 -9.48 11.15
CA ARG A 198 -13.62 -10.49 11.63
C ARG A 198 -14.58 -9.93 12.69
N GLN A 199 -14.12 -9.07 13.60
CA GLN A 199 -14.97 -8.39 14.59
C GLN A 199 -16.02 -7.48 13.96
N MET A 200 -15.70 -6.82 12.84
CA MET A 200 -16.68 -6.07 12.03
C MET A 200 -17.77 -7.00 11.49
N ILE A 201 -17.40 -8.03 10.72
CA ILE A 201 -18.35 -8.93 10.06
C ILE A 201 -19.22 -9.70 11.07
N LEU A 202 -18.66 -10.12 12.22
CA LEU A 202 -19.42 -10.79 13.28
C LEU A 202 -20.48 -9.90 13.94
N LYS A 203 -20.39 -8.57 13.82
CA LYS A 203 -21.38 -7.62 14.37
C LYS A 203 -22.30 -6.99 13.35
N THR A 204 -21.92 -6.95 12.07
CA THR A 204 -22.80 -6.47 10.98
C THR A 204 -23.56 -7.60 10.29
N GLY A 205 -23.09 -8.84 10.39
CA GLY A 205 -23.46 -9.92 9.49
C GLY A 205 -22.75 -9.81 8.13
N TRP A 206 -22.93 -10.86 7.32
CA TRP A 206 -22.56 -10.84 5.89
C TRP A 206 -23.65 -10.15 5.09
N SER A 207 -23.28 -9.30 4.13
CA SER A 207 -24.26 -8.73 3.20
C SER A 207 -24.75 -9.77 2.20
N GLU A 208 -26.00 -9.61 1.80
CA GLU A 208 -26.68 -10.43 0.79
C GLU A 208 -26.39 -9.93 -0.63
N ASP A 209 -26.09 -8.63 -0.78
CA ASP A 209 -25.62 -8.05 -2.05
C ASP A 209 -24.30 -8.73 -2.46
N PRO A 210 -24.24 -9.42 -3.62
CA PRO A 210 -23.03 -10.08 -4.09
C PRO A 210 -21.80 -9.17 -4.14
N GLN A 211 -21.98 -7.88 -4.48
CA GLN A 211 -20.89 -6.91 -4.56
C GLN A 211 -20.35 -6.56 -3.16
N GLN A 212 -21.22 -6.27 -2.19
CA GLN A 212 -20.81 -6.05 -0.80
C GLN A 212 -20.20 -7.30 -0.16
N LYS A 213 -20.74 -8.49 -0.46
CA LYS A 213 -20.22 -9.77 0.01
C LYS A 213 -18.82 -10.06 -0.53
N MET A 214 -18.55 -9.68 -1.79
CA MET A 214 -17.20 -9.72 -2.36
C MET A 214 -16.26 -8.76 -1.63
N ILE A 215 -16.68 -7.52 -1.36
CA ILE A 215 -15.88 -6.53 -0.62
C ILE A 215 -15.58 -7.02 0.81
N GLN A 216 -16.54 -7.60 1.52
CA GLN A 216 -16.33 -8.19 2.85
C GLN A 216 -15.32 -9.35 2.81
N ARG A 217 -15.38 -10.22 1.78
CA ARG A 217 -14.39 -11.29 1.58
C ARG A 217 -12.99 -10.73 1.29
N LEU A 218 -12.88 -9.68 0.47
CA LEU A 218 -11.62 -9.01 0.16
C LEU A 218 -11.02 -8.33 1.40
N MET A 219 -11.85 -7.73 2.26
CA MET A 219 -11.43 -7.14 3.54
C MET A 219 -10.96 -8.21 4.56
N LEU A 220 -11.61 -9.38 4.58
CA LEU A 220 -11.30 -10.45 5.53
C LEU A 220 -10.07 -11.29 5.13
N PHE A 221 -9.87 -11.55 3.83
CA PHE A 221 -8.80 -12.44 3.35
C PHE A 221 -7.75 -11.72 2.47
N GLY A 222 -8.17 -10.79 1.61
CA GLY A 222 -7.27 -10.07 0.71
C GLY A 222 -6.31 -9.12 1.44
N ILE A 223 -6.80 -8.37 2.43
CA ILE A 223 -5.94 -7.45 3.20
C ILE A 223 -4.86 -8.22 3.98
N PRO A 224 -5.15 -9.29 4.75
CA PRO A 224 -4.12 -10.12 5.38
C PRO A 224 -3.09 -10.70 4.40
N VAL A 225 -3.49 -11.11 3.18
CA VAL A 225 -2.55 -11.59 2.15
C VAL A 225 -1.67 -10.46 1.61
N SER A 226 -2.21 -9.26 1.38
CA SER A 226 -1.41 -8.10 0.96
C SER A 226 -0.43 -7.66 2.05
N LEU A 227 -0.78 -7.82 3.33
CA LEU A 227 0.08 -7.58 4.48
C LEU A 227 1.20 -8.63 4.62
N LEU A 228 0.93 -9.90 4.32
CA LEU A 228 1.97 -10.94 4.24
C LEU A 228 3.03 -10.60 3.18
N ILE A 229 2.60 -10.21 1.99
CA ILE A 229 3.49 -9.85 0.88
C ILE A 229 4.29 -8.58 1.23
N SER A 230 3.62 -7.51 1.67
CA SER A 230 4.28 -6.22 1.95
C SER A 230 5.21 -6.27 3.16
N GLY A 231 4.87 -7.02 4.21
CA GLY A 231 5.78 -7.27 5.34
C GLY A 231 7.09 -7.93 4.91
N GLY A 232 7.05 -8.82 3.91
CA GLY A 232 8.24 -9.42 3.32
C GLY A 232 9.11 -8.47 2.46
N LEU A 233 8.59 -7.29 2.10
CA LEU A 233 9.26 -6.31 1.23
C LEU A 233 9.84 -5.10 1.97
N PHE A 234 9.48 -4.88 3.24
CA PHE A 234 9.75 -3.65 3.98
C PHE A 234 10.66 -3.83 5.20
N PRO A 235 11.37 -2.78 5.66
CA PRO A 235 12.20 -2.84 6.86
C PRO A 235 11.41 -3.14 8.14
N ILE A 236 12.05 -3.76 9.12
CA ILE A 236 11.44 -4.10 10.42
C ILE A 236 10.81 -2.86 11.09
N GLY A 237 11.43 -1.68 11.05
CA GLY A 237 10.85 -0.44 11.58
C GLY A 237 9.50 -0.06 10.95
N VAL A 238 9.33 -0.33 9.66
CA VAL A 238 8.06 -0.14 8.93
C VAL A 238 7.02 -1.20 9.34
N VAL A 239 7.45 -2.44 9.63
CA VAL A 239 6.56 -3.50 10.15
C VAL A 239 6.16 -3.22 11.61
N ILE A 240 7.03 -2.63 12.44
CA ILE A 240 6.71 -2.14 13.79
C ILE A 240 5.61 -1.07 13.71
N TYR A 241 5.75 -0.09 12.81
CA TYR A 241 4.69 0.90 12.55
C TYR A 241 3.35 0.23 12.21
N TRP A 242 3.33 -0.72 11.26
CA TRP A 242 2.10 -1.39 10.85
C TRP A 242 1.48 -2.23 11.98
N THR A 243 2.32 -2.94 12.74
CA THR A 243 1.89 -3.71 13.91
C THR A 243 1.22 -2.77 14.93
N THR A 244 1.86 -1.66 15.26
CA THR A 244 1.31 -0.62 16.15
C THR A 244 0.01 -0.02 15.60
N THR A 245 -0.03 0.29 14.30
CA THR A 245 -1.22 0.84 13.62
C THR A 245 -2.40 -0.13 13.68
N ASN A 246 -2.13 -1.44 13.63
CA ASN A 246 -3.16 -2.49 13.73
C ASN A 246 -3.61 -2.72 15.18
N LEU A 247 -2.69 -2.75 16.15
CA LEU A 247 -3.04 -2.81 17.58
C LEU A 247 -3.89 -1.61 18.00
N PHE A 248 -3.50 -0.39 17.60
CA PHE A 248 -4.30 0.80 17.84
C PHE A 248 -5.66 0.69 17.15
N SER A 249 -5.72 0.26 15.88
CA SER A 249 -6.99 0.07 15.17
C SER A 249 -7.91 -0.96 15.86
N LEU A 250 -7.36 -2.03 16.45
CA LEU A 250 -8.11 -3.04 17.19
C LEU A 250 -8.68 -2.48 18.51
N GLY A 251 -7.86 -1.78 19.31
CA GLY A 251 -8.30 -1.12 20.55
C GLY A 251 -9.30 0.00 20.30
N GLN A 252 -9.06 0.81 19.26
CA GLN A 252 -9.99 1.79 18.73
C GLN A 252 -11.31 1.12 18.32
N GLN A 253 -11.26 0.04 17.54
CA GLN A 253 -12.46 -0.69 17.10
C GLN A 253 -13.26 -1.24 18.29
N PHE A 254 -12.60 -1.72 19.35
CA PHE A 254 -13.26 -2.14 20.58
C PHE A 254 -14.00 -0.97 21.28
N TRP A 255 -13.33 0.19 21.44
CA TRP A 255 -13.94 1.40 21.99
C TRP A 255 -15.13 1.89 21.15
N VAL A 256 -14.98 1.91 19.81
CA VAL A 256 -16.05 2.27 18.87
C VAL A 256 -17.22 1.34 19.03
N LEU A 257 -17.02 0.02 18.99
CA LEU A 257 -18.12 -0.95 19.11
C LEU A 257 -18.82 -0.93 20.48
N ARG A 258 -18.24 -0.28 21.50
CA ARG A 258 -18.86 -0.04 22.82
C ARG A 258 -19.59 1.29 22.91
N LYS A 259 -18.98 2.41 22.48
CA LYS A 259 -19.61 3.75 22.51
C LYS A 259 -20.59 3.99 21.35
N TYR A 260 -20.39 3.25 20.27
CA TYR A 260 -21.07 3.35 19.00
C TYR A 260 -21.41 1.93 18.47
N PRO A 261 -22.36 1.20 19.10
CA PRO A 261 -22.80 -0.12 18.63
C PRO A 261 -23.53 -0.02 17.27
N PRO A 262 -23.26 -0.92 16.30
CA PRO A 262 -23.92 -0.89 14.99
C PRO A 262 -25.44 -1.14 15.12
N PRO A 263 -26.27 -0.59 14.21
CA PRO A 263 -27.73 -0.73 14.30
C PRO A 263 -28.17 -2.20 14.09
N PRO A 264 -29.18 -2.70 14.85
CA PRO A 264 -29.57 -4.12 14.80
C PRO A 264 -30.02 -4.65 13.43
N ASN A 265 -30.46 -3.76 12.54
CA ASN A 265 -31.16 -4.14 11.31
C ASN A 265 -30.23 -4.62 10.18
N ALA A 266 -28.90 -4.51 10.34
CA ALA A 266 -27.94 -5.08 9.38
C ALA A 266 -28.04 -6.62 9.24
N SER A 267 -28.57 -7.31 10.26
CA SER A 267 -28.65 -8.79 10.30
C SER A 267 -30.06 -9.36 10.52
N LYS A 268 -31.11 -8.53 10.64
CA LYS A 268 -32.49 -8.99 10.94
C LYS A 268 -33.56 -8.63 9.88
N ALA A 269 -33.24 -7.81 8.89
CA ALA A 269 -34.21 -7.36 7.89
C ALA A 269 -34.80 -8.48 7.00
N THR A 270 -34.17 -9.66 6.94
CA THR A 270 -34.55 -10.76 6.02
C THR A 270 -35.06 -12.03 6.70
N THR A 271 -35.40 -11.98 8.00
CA THR A 271 -36.04 -13.10 8.73
C THR A 271 -37.28 -12.70 9.54
N GLY A 272 -37.73 -11.44 9.44
CA GLY A 272 -38.85 -10.91 10.24
C GLY A 272 -40.27 -11.20 9.74
N ALA A 273 -40.43 -11.83 8.57
CA ALA A 273 -41.72 -11.94 7.88
C ALA A 273 -42.39 -13.34 7.96
N ALA A 274 -42.06 -14.16 8.97
CA ALA A 274 -42.66 -15.49 9.14
C ALA A 274 -42.59 -16.01 10.60
N LYS A 275 -43.25 -15.33 11.56
CA LYS A 275 -43.61 -15.90 12.89
C LYS A 275 -44.59 -15.05 13.72
N SER A 276 -45.78 -14.78 13.17
CA SER A 276 -46.99 -14.48 13.93
C SER A 276 -47.96 -15.66 13.74
N GLY A 277 -47.87 -16.65 14.64
CA GLY A 277 -48.60 -17.92 14.54
C GLY A 277 -48.67 -18.60 15.89
N THR A 278 -49.88 -18.59 16.44
CA THR A 278 -50.35 -19.00 17.78
C THR A 278 -49.68 -20.24 18.40
N ALA A 279 -49.59 -20.25 19.72
CA ALA A 279 -49.01 -21.34 20.51
C ALA A 279 -49.99 -22.49 20.80
N ALA A 280 -49.41 -23.63 21.23
CA ALA A 280 -49.87 -24.57 22.27
C ALA A 280 -50.03 -26.07 21.88
N LYS A 281 -49.69 -26.91 22.88
CA LYS A 281 -50.12 -28.30 23.16
C LYS A 281 -49.60 -29.50 22.32
N THR A 282 -48.60 -30.16 22.93
CA THR A 282 -48.54 -31.60 23.30
C THR A 282 -48.50 -32.74 22.24
N ALA A 283 -47.45 -33.58 22.36
CA ALA A 283 -47.52 -35.03 22.66
C ALA A 283 -46.66 -35.99 21.77
N LYS A 284 -45.77 -36.73 22.47
CA LYS A 284 -45.09 -38.01 22.15
C LYS A 284 -44.11 -38.12 20.95
N PRO A 285 -43.01 -38.91 21.10
CA PRO A 285 -42.06 -39.26 20.04
C PRO A 285 -42.38 -40.62 19.38
N GLY A 286 -41.88 -40.87 18.16
CA GLY A 286 -42.01 -42.19 17.53
C GLY A 286 -41.23 -42.42 16.22
N VAL A 287 -40.39 -43.47 16.24
CA VAL A 287 -39.96 -44.31 15.10
C VAL A 287 -38.96 -43.72 14.07
N LYS A 288 -38.14 -44.63 13.52
CA LYS A 288 -37.02 -44.40 12.57
C LYS A 288 -37.49 -44.63 11.12
N ALA A 289 -36.91 -43.92 10.15
CA ALA A 289 -36.72 -44.46 8.79
C ALA A 289 -35.66 -43.69 7.99
N ALA A 290 -34.64 -44.41 7.48
CA ALA A 290 -33.73 -44.03 6.40
C ALA A 290 -32.92 -45.29 5.99
N PRO A 291 -32.33 -45.38 4.78
CA PRO A 291 -32.43 -44.50 3.61
C PRO A 291 -32.95 -45.24 2.35
N SER A 292 -32.95 -44.58 1.19
CA SER A 292 -32.78 -45.25 -0.10
C SER A 292 -31.94 -44.40 -1.07
N ALA A 293 -31.25 -45.05 -2.00
CA ALA A 293 -30.43 -44.44 -3.07
C ALA A 293 -31.17 -44.59 -4.43
N ALA A 294 -30.73 -44.08 -5.58
CA ALA A 294 -29.50 -43.39 -6.00
C ALA A 294 -29.89 -42.25 -7.02
N ALA A 295 -29.04 -41.51 -7.72
CA ALA A 295 -27.69 -41.76 -8.21
C ALA A 295 -26.83 -40.48 -8.40
N LYS A 296 -25.54 -40.66 -8.72
CA LYS A 296 -24.56 -39.60 -9.01
C LYS A 296 -24.42 -39.36 -10.53
N ALA A 297 -24.25 -38.11 -10.94
CA ALA A 297 -23.31 -37.61 -11.97
C ALA A 297 -23.68 -36.15 -12.33
N LEU A 298 -22.81 -35.24 -12.79
CA LEU A 298 -21.35 -35.08 -12.80
C LEU A 298 -21.11 -33.58 -13.08
N ALA A 299 -20.08 -32.95 -12.51
CA ALA A 299 -19.82 -31.51 -12.72
C ALA A 299 -18.69 -31.28 -13.76
N PRO A 300 -18.89 -30.43 -14.79
CA PRO A 300 -17.80 -29.92 -15.62
C PRO A 300 -16.97 -28.85 -14.90
N LYS A 301 -15.66 -28.79 -15.20
CA LYS A 301 -14.72 -27.75 -14.75
C LYS A 301 -14.56 -26.64 -15.81
N PRO A 302 -14.01 -25.46 -15.46
CA PRO A 302 -14.10 -24.27 -16.30
C PRO A 302 -13.05 -24.20 -17.42
N GLY A 303 -13.40 -23.57 -18.55
CA GLY A 303 -12.45 -23.08 -19.55
C GLY A 303 -12.80 -23.40 -21.00
N ALA A 304 -13.68 -22.61 -21.63
CA ALA A 304 -13.90 -22.63 -23.08
C ALA A 304 -14.07 -21.20 -23.62
N LYS A 305 -13.45 -20.89 -24.75
CA LYS A 305 -13.55 -19.57 -25.42
C LYS A 305 -14.75 -19.56 -26.38
N PRO A 306 -15.62 -18.54 -26.37
CA PRO A 306 -16.54 -18.30 -27.49
C PRO A 306 -15.76 -17.95 -28.76
N VAL A 307 -16.07 -18.61 -29.88
CA VAL A 307 -15.47 -18.33 -31.18
C VAL A 307 -16.32 -17.28 -31.92
N ALA A 308 -15.68 -16.31 -32.55
CA ALA A 308 -16.37 -15.25 -33.28
C ALA A 308 -17.01 -15.77 -34.59
N LYS A 309 -18.23 -15.30 -34.89
CA LYS A 309 -18.78 -15.36 -36.27
C LYS A 309 -18.43 -14.06 -37.00
N LYS A 310 -17.93 -14.18 -38.23
CA LYS A 310 -17.54 -13.06 -39.10
C LYS A 310 -18.32 -13.13 -40.41
N ALA A 311 -19.06 -12.06 -40.70
CA ALA A 311 -19.53 -11.68 -42.02
C ALA A 311 -19.47 -10.13 -42.08
N GLY A 312 -19.19 -9.49 -43.21
CA GLY A 312 -18.90 -10.06 -44.53
C GLY A 312 -19.00 -9.00 -45.63
N ALA A 313 -18.15 -7.97 -45.59
CA ALA A 313 -18.08 -6.92 -46.61
C ALA A 313 -17.09 -7.28 -47.73
N PRO A 314 -17.34 -6.79 -48.95
CA PRO A 314 -16.49 -5.69 -49.44
C PRO A 314 -17.30 -4.53 -50.05
N GLY A 315 -16.64 -3.38 -50.26
CA GLY A 315 -17.22 -2.21 -50.92
C GLY A 315 -16.19 -1.42 -51.73
N VAL A 316 -16.66 -0.49 -52.57
CA VAL A 316 -15.83 0.39 -53.42
C VAL A 316 -16.40 1.83 -53.41
N LYS A 317 -15.55 2.80 -53.78
CA LYS A 317 -15.76 4.25 -53.83
C LYS A 317 -16.70 4.62 -55.02
N LYS A 318 -17.18 5.86 -55.27
CA LYS A 318 -16.50 7.17 -55.20
C LYS A 318 -17.49 8.35 -55.35
N ALA A 319 -17.01 9.55 -55.00
CA ALA A 319 -17.63 10.88 -54.97
C ALA A 319 -18.68 11.30 -56.05
N GLY A 320 -19.58 12.21 -55.66
CA GLY A 320 -20.42 13.02 -56.55
C GLY A 320 -21.16 14.17 -55.83
N ALA A 321 -20.88 15.42 -56.20
CA ALA A 321 -21.55 16.67 -55.79
C ALA A 321 -21.31 17.69 -56.95
N PRO A 322 -22.16 18.71 -57.24
CA PRO A 322 -22.45 19.81 -56.31
C PRO A 322 -23.82 20.57 -56.45
N ALA A 323 -23.97 21.64 -55.65
CA ALA A 323 -24.82 22.85 -55.89
C ALA A 323 -26.37 22.73 -55.76
N ALA A 324 -27.16 23.76 -55.43
CA ALA A 324 -26.88 25.17 -55.04
C ALA A 324 -28.04 25.83 -54.23
N ALA A 325 -27.77 27.01 -53.62
CA ALA A 325 -28.72 28.09 -53.22
C ALA A 325 -29.72 27.82 -52.05
N LYS A 326 -30.18 28.82 -51.24
CA LYS A 326 -29.87 30.28 -51.08
C LYS A 326 -30.37 30.80 -49.69
N LYS A 327 -29.62 31.76 -49.09
CA LYS A 327 -29.98 32.98 -48.27
C LYS A 327 -31.30 33.06 -47.43
N ALA A 328 -31.45 33.80 -46.32
CA ALA A 328 -30.69 34.83 -45.55
C ALA A 328 -31.11 34.80 -44.04
N GLY A 329 -30.66 35.62 -43.08
CA GLY A 329 -29.74 36.78 -43.05
C GLY A 329 -29.51 37.37 -41.62
N THR A 330 -28.53 38.28 -41.49
CA THR A 330 -28.06 38.98 -40.24
C THR A 330 -28.81 40.33 -40.00
N PRO A 331 -28.55 41.20 -38.97
CA PRO A 331 -27.28 41.66 -38.32
C PRO A 331 -27.21 41.43 -36.79
N GLU A 332 -26.12 41.54 -36.03
CA GLU A 332 -24.86 42.34 -36.04
C GLU A 332 -24.92 43.77 -35.46
N VAL A 333 -24.16 44.01 -34.38
CA VAL A 333 -23.67 45.33 -33.92
C VAL A 333 -22.24 45.14 -33.39
N ALA A 334 -21.32 46.06 -33.72
CA ALA A 334 -19.88 45.92 -33.43
C ALA A 334 -19.24 47.17 -32.76
N LYS A 335 -18.14 46.95 -32.03
CA LYS A 335 -17.06 47.90 -31.63
C LYS A 335 -15.94 47.06 -31.00
N LYS A 336 -14.80 46.76 -31.64
CA LYS A 336 -13.71 47.59 -32.23
C LYS A 336 -12.68 48.05 -31.19
N VAL A 337 -11.44 47.55 -31.33
CA VAL A 337 -10.24 47.83 -30.53
C VAL A 337 -9.57 49.15 -30.99
N PRO A 338 -8.58 49.68 -30.24
CA PRO A 338 -7.24 49.72 -30.85
C PRO A 338 -6.07 49.37 -29.91
N THR A 339 -5.00 48.84 -30.51
CA THR A 339 -3.63 48.83 -29.94
C THR A 339 -2.63 49.08 -31.07
N PRO A 340 -1.67 49.99 -30.86
CA PRO A 340 -0.29 49.77 -31.30
C PRO A 340 0.70 50.18 -30.20
N GLY A 341 1.96 49.71 -30.11
CA GLY A 341 2.79 48.77 -30.90
C GLY A 341 4.26 48.95 -30.44
N ALA A 342 5.33 48.48 -31.10
CA ALA A 342 5.60 47.25 -31.85
C ALA A 342 7.05 47.27 -32.42
N LYS A 343 7.85 46.19 -32.29
CA LYS A 343 9.01 45.71 -33.13
C LYS A 343 9.71 44.54 -32.39
N LYS A 344 10.12 43.38 -32.96
CA LYS A 344 10.82 42.98 -34.23
C LYS A 344 12.34 43.30 -34.21
N ALA A 345 13.28 42.52 -34.78
CA ALA A 345 13.30 41.41 -35.78
C ALA A 345 14.58 40.52 -35.58
N ALA A 346 14.86 39.35 -36.22
CA ALA A 346 14.10 38.29 -36.91
C ALA A 346 15.01 37.05 -37.24
N THR A 347 14.45 35.99 -37.83
CA THR A 347 15.07 34.75 -38.43
C THR A 347 15.26 34.90 -39.97
N PRO A 348 15.65 33.90 -40.83
CA PRO A 348 15.86 32.41 -40.73
C PRO A 348 17.31 31.97 -41.14
N ASN A 349 17.71 30.78 -41.65
CA ASN A 349 17.11 29.52 -42.19
C ASN A 349 18.16 28.34 -42.04
N GLY A 350 18.04 27.08 -42.53
CA GLY A 350 17.00 26.33 -43.25
C GLY A 350 17.46 24.96 -43.82
N ALA A 351 16.50 24.14 -44.31
CA ALA A 351 16.58 23.02 -45.29
C ALA A 351 17.41 21.70 -45.06
N ASN A 352 16.67 20.58 -44.90
CA ASN A 352 16.82 19.19 -45.45
C ASN A 352 18.16 18.39 -45.54
N GLY A 353 18.10 17.12 -45.10
CA GLY A 353 19.01 16.03 -45.56
C GLY A 353 18.87 14.67 -44.83
N LYS A 354 18.42 13.60 -45.51
CA LYS A 354 18.38 12.17 -45.07
C LYS A 354 17.89 11.26 -46.24
N PRO A 355 17.94 9.90 -46.20
CA PRO A 355 18.75 8.96 -45.39
C PRO A 355 19.47 7.87 -46.24
N VAL A 356 20.29 7.00 -45.63
CA VAL A 356 20.61 5.64 -46.16
C VAL A 356 20.69 4.60 -45.01
N ASN A 357 20.47 3.32 -45.32
CA ASN A 357 20.52 2.12 -44.46
C ASN A 357 21.98 1.55 -44.39
N GLY A 358 22.35 0.46 -43.69
CA GLY A 358 21.66 -0.49 -42.80
C GLY A 358 22.40 -1.87 -42.75
N ALA A 359 21.87 -2.83 -41.99
CA ALA A 359 22.41 -4.19 -41.72
C ALA A 359 23.74 -4.22 -40.90
N SER A 360 24.05 -5.15 -39.98
CA SER A 360 23.57 -6.51 -39.60
C SER A 360 24.19 -7.69 -40.35
N GLY A 361 25.07 -8.46 -39.69
CA GLY A 361 25.72 -9.69 -40.17
C GLY A 361 26.47 -10.41 -39.04
N SER A 362 26.80 -11.71 -39.22
CA SER A 362 27.25 -12.60 -38.12
C SER A 362 28.23 -13.71 -38.56
N ASN A 363 28.97 -14.25 -37.57
CA ASN A 363 29.80 -15.48 -37.59
C ASN A 363 31.14 -15.45 -38.36
N GLY A 364 32.12 -16.20 -37.85
CA GLY A 364 33.37 -16.54 -38.54
C GLY A 364 34.59 -16.78 -37.62
N THR A 365 34.94 -18.04 -37.36
CA THR A 365 36.23 -18.49 -36.77
C THR A 365 36.86 -19.55 -37.70
N PRO A 366 38.18 -19.53 -37.89
CA PRO A 366 39.11 -20.52 -37.30
C PRO A 366 40.08 -19.85 -36.30
N VAL A 367 40.74 -20.47 -35.32
CA VAL A 367 41.31 -21.83 -35.12
C VAL A 367 42.65 -22.06 -35.84
N ASP A 368 43.73 -21.96 -35.06
CA ASP A 368 45.05 -22.64 -35.12
C ASP A 368 45.80 -22.12 -33.84
N ASP A 369 45.83 -22.79 -32.68
CA ASP A 369 46.57 -24.00 -32.19
C ASP A 369 47.99 -23.70 -31.63
N ASP A 370 48.62 -24.71 -31.03
CA ASP A 370 49.90 -24.77 -30.28
C ASP A 370 50.01 -24.10 -28.88
N GLY A 371 50.29 -24.97 -27.89
CA GLY A 371 50.93 -24.69 -26.60
C GLY A 371 52.13 -25.65 -26.39
N PRO A 372 52.53 -26.05 -25.17
CA PRO A 372 52.06 -25.66 -23.84
C PRO A 372 53.19 -25.36 -22.80
N THR A 373 52.74 -25.15 -21.55
CA THR A 373 53.47 -24.97 -20.27
C THR A 373 54.69 -25.87 -19.98
N LEU A 374 55.72 -25.35 -19.27
CA LEU A 374 56.58 -26.13 -18.35
C LEU A 374 57.27 -25.29 -17.23
N ALA A 375 57.74 -25.97 -16.17
CA ALA A 375 58.55 -25.51 -15.00
C ALA A 375 59.34 -26.76 -14.47
N PRO A 376 60.22 -26.78 -13.41
CA PRO A 376 60.44 -25.79 -12.31
C PRO A 376 61.88 -25.65 -11.66
N LYS A 377 62.05 -24.68 -10.73
CA LYS A 377 62.94 -24.71 -9.50
C LYS A 377 64.49 -24.82 -9.67
N PRO A 378 65.33 -24.75 -8.59
CA PRO A 378 65.27 -23.98 -7.32
C PRO A 378 66.62 -23.27 -6.93
N GLY A 379 66.67 -22.46 -5.85
CA GLY A 379 67.95 -22.22 -5.12
C GLY A 379 68.12 -20.99 -4.19
N ALA A 380 68.77 -21.20 -3.04
CA ALA A 380 69.50 -20.26 -2.15
C ALA A 380 68.76 -19.18 -1.29
N LYS A 381 69.25 -19.03 -0.04
CA LYS A 381 68.87 -18.09 1.05
C LYS A 381 69.86 -18.32 2.24
N PRO A 382 69.91 -17.48 3.31
CA PRO A 382 70.36 -16.08 3.41
C PRO A 382 71.55 -15.89 4.42
N VAL A 383 72.07 -14.66 4.59
CA VAL A 383 72.98 -14.29 5.72
C VAL A 383 72.57 -12.91 6.30
N ASN A 384 72.87 -12.68 7.60
CA ASN A 384 72.38 -11.54 8.41
C ASN A 384 73.58 -10.69 8.98
N PRO A 385 73.55 -9.89 10.08
CA PRO A 385 73.96 -8.48 9.99
C PRO A 385 75.11 -8.02 10.94
N LYS A 386 75.55 -6.77 10.77
CA LYS A 386 76.27 -5.95 11.79
C LYS A 386 75.64 -4.54 11.78
N LYS A 387 75.19 -3.92 12.89
CA LYS A 387 75.77 -3.58 14.22
C LYS A 387 76.55 -2.25 14.24
N GLY A 388 76.09 -1.33 15.12
CA GLY A 388 76.77 -0.10 15.53
C GLY A 388 76.26 1.18 14.83
N THR A 389 76.23 2.37 15.45
CA THR A 389 76.42 2.75 16.87
C THR A 389 75.66 4.07 17.14
N ALA A 390 75.28 4.36 18.39
CA ALA A 390 74.49 5.54 18.75
C ALA A 390 75.33 6.81 19.04
N ARG A 391 74.72 8.00 18.89
CA ARG A 391 74.72 9.02 19.96
C ARG A 391 73.59 10.05 19.84
N ARG A 392 73.16 10.58 20.99
CA ARG A 392 72.46 11.87 21.15
C ARG A 392 73.48 13.02 21.13
N LEU A 393 73.04 14.19 20.66
CA LEU A 393 73.16 15.56 21.21
C LEU A 393 72.23 16.40 20.29
N SER A 394 71.23 17.16 20.75
CA SER A 394 71.25 18.29 21.70
C SER A 394 72.00 19.50 21.15
N GLY A 395 71.24 20.40 20.54
CA GLY A 395 71.58 21.71 20.00
C GLY A 395 70.28 22.38 19.58
#